data_AF-A0A540KG94-F1
#
_entry.id   AF-A0A540KG94-F1
#
_cell.length_a   1.000
_cell.length_b   1.000
_cell.length_c   1.000
_cell.angle_alpha   90.00
_cell.angle_beta   90.00
_cell.angle_gamma   90.00
#
_symmetry.space_group_name_H-M   'P 1'
#
loop_
_entity.id
_entity.type
_entity.pdbx_description
1 polymer ?
#
loop_
_entity_poly.entity_id
_entity_poly.type
_entity_poly.pdbx_seq_one_letter_code
_entity_poly.pdbx_strand_id
1 'polypeptide(L)'
;MRGWSSAAAGFLRFGRTLKRTRVFTNADVLQYSKVSHDSNPLHFDSLAAGNAGFEDRLVQGMLVAALLSVYIGEEMVGEVQATNVREEKKRYLVKFKMACFSNSSTVIAGEAMTILPTLAAEQANTWE
;
A
#
# COMPACT_ATOMS: atom_id res chain seq x y z
N MET A 1 -25.23 -30.90 -3.72
CA MET A 1 -24.28 -29.82 -3.36
C MET A 1 -23.24 -30.44 -2.44
N ARG A 2 -21.98 -30.53 -2.86
CA ARG A 2 -20.93 -31.21 -2.09
C ARG A 2 -20.49 -30.30 -0.94
N GLY A 3 -20.61 -30.81 0.28
CA GLY A 3 -20.21 -30.12 1.50
C GLY A 3 -18.71 -29.82 1.50
N TRP A 4 -18.37 -28.61 1.90
CA TRP A 4 -17.00 -28.29 2.29
C TRP A 4 -16.70 -29.04 3.59
N SER A 5 -15.90 -30.10 3.47
CA SER A 5 -15.21 -30.71 4.60
C SER A 5 -14.22 -29.69 5.17
N SER A 6 -14.49 -29.23 6.39
CA SER A 6 -13.56 -28.48 7.23
C SER A 6 -12.31 -29.33 7.49
N ALA A 7 -11.31 -29.17 6.63
CA ALA A 7 -9.98 -29.72 6.85
C ALA A 7 -9.15 -28.69 7.63
N ALA A 8 -9.16 -28.86 8.94
CA ALA A 8 -8.17 -28.39 9.92
C ALA A 8 -7.75 -26.91 9.82
N ALA A 9 -8.52 -26.05 10.47
CA ALA A 9 -8.06 -24.76 10.98
C ALA A 9 -6.91 -24.98 12.00
N GLY A 10 -5.69 -25.11 11.50
CA GLY A 10 -4.46 -25.06 12.28
C GLY A 10 -4.18 -23.63 12.74
N PHE A 11 -5.01 -23.20 13.70
CA PHE A 11 -5.13 -21.89 14.34
C PHE A 11 -3.83 -21.07 14.36
N LEU A 12 -3.95 -19.81 13.92
CA LEU A 12 -3.01 -18.73 14.21
C LEU A 12 -2.69 -18.74 15.72
N ARG A 13 -1.40 -18.65 16.06
CA ARG A 13 -0.92 -18.63 17.45
C ARG A 13 -0.03 -17.42 17.66
N PHE A 14 -0.10 -16.83 18.85
CA PHE A 14 0.76 -15.73 19.24
C PHE A 14 2.25 -16.11 19.06
N GLY A 15 3.05 -15.20 18.51
CA GLY A 15 4.47 -15.41 18.22
C GLY A 15 4.78 -16.23 16.96
N ARG A 16 3.78 -16.64 16.16
CA ARG A 16 4.00 -17.40 14.93
C ARG A 16 4.43 -16.48 13.78
N THR A 17 5.65 -16.67 13.29
CA THR A 17 6.10 -16.02 12.04
C THR A 17 5.64 -16.83 10.84
N LEU A 18 4.98 -16.16 9.89
CA LEU A 18 4.65 -16.71 8.59
C LEU A 18 5.53 -16.04 7.54
N LYS A 19 6.04 -16.84 6.60
CA LYS A 19 6.85 -16.37 5.47
C LYS A 19 6.12 -16.70 4.19
N ARG A 20 6.02 -15.72 3.29
CA ARG A 20 5.47 -15.90 1.95
C ARG A 20 6.49 -15.37 0.95
N THR A 21 6.79 -16.19 -0.05
CA THR A 21 7.67 -15.83 -1.17
C THR A 21 6.87 -15.89 -2.45
N ARG A 22 7.05 -14.90 -3.31
CA ARG A 22 6.47 -14.86 -4.65
C ARG A 22 7.47 -14.22 -5.59
N VAL A 23 7.57 -14.75 -6.81
CA VAL A 23 8.28 -14.12 -7.93
C VAL A 23 7.26 -13.35 -8.76
N PHE A 24 7.53 -12.07 -9.00
CA PHE A 24 6.70 -11.22 -9.87
C PHE A 24 7.18 -11.32 -11.31
N THR A 25 6.23 -11.37 -12.23
CA THR A 25 6.45 -11.42 -13.67
C THR A 25 6.15 -10.06 -14.31
N ASN A 26 6.61 -9.85 -15.56
CA ASN A 26 6.22 -8.67 -16.34
C ASN A 26 4.69 -8.55 -16.50
N ALA A 27 3.97 -9.67 -16.53
CA ALA A 27 2.51 -9.66 -16.60
C ALA A 27 1.88 -9.07 -15.32
N ASP A 28 2.44 -9.38 -14.15
CA ASP A 28 1.99 -8.81 -12.87
C ASP A 28 2.19 -7.30 -12.83
N VAL A 29 3.38 -6.84 -13.24
CA VAL A 29 3.74 -5.41 -13.33
C VAL A 29 2.80 -4.68 -14.27
N LEU A 30 2.49 -5.27 -15.43
CA LEU A 30 1.59 -4.70 -16.42
C LEU A 30 0.12 -4.70 -15.97
N GLN A 31 -0.34 -5.75 -15.29
CA GLN A 31 -1.69 -5.80 -14.75
C GLN A 31 -1.87 -4.78 -13.63
N TYR A 32 -0.88 -4.65 -12.76
CA TYR A 32 -0.92 -3.71 -11.66
C TYR A 32 -0.92 -2.26 -12.15
N SER A 33 -0.11 -1.90 -13.14
CA SER A 33 -0.11 -0.53 -13.68
C SER A 33 -1.44 -0.10 -14.30
N LYS A 34 -2.21 -1.04 -14.86
CA LYS A 34 -3.54 -0.76 -15.40
C LYS A 34 -4.53 -0.34 -14.32
N VAL A 35 -4.41 -0.90 -13.11
CA VAL A 35 -5.33 -0.61 -12.00
C VAL A 35 -4.84 0.52 -11.09
N SER A 36 -3.52 0.65 -10.91
CA SER A 36 -2.93 1.72 -10.10
C SER A 36 -2.73 3.01 -10.89
N HIS A 37 -2.79 2.94 -12.21
CA HIS A 37 -2.37 3.99 -13.14
C HIS A 37 -0.90 4.41 -12.99
N ASP A 38 -0.08 3.61 -12.31
CA ASP A 38 1.36 3.83 -12.20
C ASP A 38 2.08 3.32 -13.44
N SER A 39 2.32 4.23 -14.38
CA SER A 39 3.03 3.97 -15.64
C SER A 39 4.47 4.48 -15.62
N ASN A 40 5.10 4.58 -14.45
CA ASN A 40 6.49 5.04 -14.33
C ASN A 40 7.43 4.19 -15.21
N PRO A 41 8.26 4.81 -16.11
CA PRO A 41 9.18 4.09 -16.98
C PRO A 41 10.13 3.13 -16.26
N LEU A 42 10.44 3.35 -14.97
CA LEU A 42 11.27 2.45 -14.18
C LEU A 42 10.73 1.00 -14.10
N HIS A 43 9.44 0.79 -14.37
CA HIS A 43 8.80 -0.53 -14.37
C HIS A 43 8.80 -1.21 -15.74
N PHE A 44 8.99 -0.45 -16.83
CA PHE A 44 8.74 -0.92 -18.21
C PHE A 44 9.93 -0.77 -19.14
N ASP A 45 10.89 0.09 -18.82
CA ASP A 45 12.06 0.38 -19.64
C ASP A 45 13.36 0.11 -18.86
N SER A 46 14.15 -0.84 -19.36
CA SER A 46 15.43 -1.22 -18.76
C SER A 46 16.48 -0.11 -18.85
N LEU A 47 16.46 0.71 -19.93
CA LEU A 47 17.36 1.84 -20.07
C LEU A 47 17.00 2.95 -19.09
N ALA A 48 15.71 3.23 -18.91
CA ALA A 48 15.26 4.20 -17.90
C ALA A 48 15.65 3.77 -16.48
N ALA A 49 15.48 2.48 -16.16
CA ALA A 49 15.91 1.90 -14.89
C ALA A 49 17.43 1.97 -14.71
N GLY A 50 18.19 1.62 -15.75
CA GLY A 50 19.65 1.71 -15.77
C GLY A 50 20.16 3.13 -15.57
N ASN A 51 19.56 4.11 -16.24
CA ASN A 51 19.90 5.53 -16.08
C ASN A 51 19.58 6.06 -14.67
N ALA A 52 18.63 5.44 -13.96
CA ALA A 52 18.33 5.73 -12.57
C ALA A 52 19.21 4.95 -11.57
N GLY A 53 20.15 4.13 -12.04
CA GLY A 53 21.11 3.40 -11.23
C GLY A 53 20.68 1.99 -10.81
N PHE A 54 19.63 1.44 -11.42
CA PHE A 54 19.18 0.07 -11.17
C PHE A 54 19.75 -0.93 -12.20
N GLU A 55 19.89 -2.18 -11.79
CA GLU A 55 20.41 -3.25 -12.68
C GLU A 55 19.41 -3.62 -13.80
N ASP A 56 18.11 -3.60 -13.50
CA ASP A 56 17.02 -3.77 -14.47
C ASP A 56 15.74 -3.11 -13.93
N ARG A 57 14.64 -3.22 -14.69
CA ARG A 57 13.30 -2.76 -14.36
C ARG A 57 12.88 -3.21 -12.95
N LEU A 58 12.23 -2.29 -12.25
CA LEU A 58 11.76 -2.50 -10.89
C LEU A 58 10.29 -2.94 -10.87
N VAL A 59 9.89 -3.67 -9.83
CA VAL A 59 8.47 -3.93 -9.53
C VAL A 59 7.92 -2.72 -8.76
N GLN A 60 6.64 -2.35 -8.98
CA GLN A 60 5.99 -1.30 -8.18
C GLN A 60 6.04 -1.66 -6.69
N GLY A 61 6.51 -0.74 -5.85
CA GLY A 61 6.62 -0.97 -4.41
C GLY A 61 5.29 -1.38 -3.77
N MET A 62 4.19 -0.77 -4.21
CA MET A 62 2.85 -1.10 -3.72
C MET A 62 2.35 -2.48 -4.17
N LEU A 63 2.79 -2.98 -5.32
CA LEU A 63 2.52 -4.36 -5.76
C LEU A 63 3.25 -5.37 -4.87
N VAL A 64 4.49 -5.07 -4.47
CA VAL A 64 5.23 -5.88 -3.49
C VAL A 64 4.56 -5.81 -2.11
N ALA A 65 4.17 -4.61 -1.68
CA ALA A 65 3.45 -4.41 -0.42
C ALA A 65 2.11 -5.15 -0.38
N ALA A 66 1.45 -5.36 -1.52
CA ALA A 66 0.23 -6.17 -1.58
C ALA A 66 0.46 -7.64 -1.17
N LEU A 67 1.69 -8.16 -1.12
CA LEU A 67 1.99 -9.46 -0.53
C LEU A 67 1.94 -9.47 1.00
N LEU A 68 2.07 -8.29 1.61
CA LEU A 68 1.92 -8.09 3.05
C LEU A 68 0.43 -8.03 3.45
N SER A 69 -0.49 -8.09 2.48
CA SER A 69 -1.92 -8.04 2.73
C SER A 69 -2.38 -9.25 3.56
N VAL A 70 -2.80 -8.91 4.78
CA VAL A 70 -4.01 -9.35 5.50
C VAL A 70 -4.53 -10.75 5.16
N TYR A 71 -4.53 -11.63 6.14
CA TYR A 71 -5.14 -12.95 6.02
C TYR A 71 -6.66 -12.83 5.78
N ILE A 72 -7.24 -13.80 5.06
CA ILE A 72 -8.70 -13.88 4.91
C ILE A 72 -9.33 -13.94 6.31
N GLY A 73 -10.15 -12.93 6.65
CA GLY A 73 -10.80 -12.79 7.96
C GLY A 73 -10.08 -11.85 8.94
N GLU A 74 -8.98 -11.22 8.56
CA GLU A 74 -8.29 -10.23 9.37
C GLU A 74 -8.79 -8.82 9.02
N GLU A 75 -9.14 -8.04 10.05
CA GLU A 75 -9.57 -6.64 9.93
C GLU A 75 -8.34 -5.73 10.04
N MET A 76 -8.18 -4.84 9.05
CA MET A 76 -7.14 -3.81 9.07
C MET A 76 -7.79 -2.44 9.16
N VAL A 77 -7.31 -1.63 10.09
CA VAL A 77 -7.72 -0.24 10.25
C VAL A 77 -6.60 0.66 9.74
N GLY A 78 -6.89 1.45 8.72
CA GLY A 78 -5.98 2.48 8.21
C GLY A 78 -6.33 3.84 8.81
N GLU A 79 -5.36 4.51 9.42
CA GLU A 79 -5.46 5.88 9.89
C GLU A 79 -4.57 6.79 9.05
N VAL A 80 -5.12 7.92 8.61
CA VAL A 80 -4.37 8.97 7.91
C VAL A 80 -4.68 10.30 8.58
N GLN A 81 -3.63 10.99 9.02
CA GLN A 81 -3.72 12.28 9.70
C GLN A 81 -2.84 13.31 8.99
N ALA A 82 -3.43 14.43 8.60
CA ALA A 82 -2.64 15.59 8.19
C ALA A 82 -1.94 16.20 9.41
N THR A 83 -0.61 16.20 9.42
CA THR A 83 0.21 16.70 10.54
C THR A 83 0.77 18.08 10.29
N ASN A 84 0.90 18.48 9.02
CA ASN A 84 1.34 19.81 8.65
C ASN A 84 0.72 20.23 7.32
N VAL A 85 0.28 21.49 7.24
CA VAL A 85 -0.20 22.10 6.00
C VAL A 85 0.51 23.45 5.87
N ARG A 86 1.16 23.67 4.72
CA ARG A 86 1.79 24.96 4.37
C ARG A 86 1.30 25.43 3.01
N GLU A 87 0.95 26.70 2.91
CA GLU A 87 0.64 27.31 1.62
C GLU A 87 1.91 27.85 0.96
N GLU A 88 2.09 27.53 -0.32
CA GLU A 88 3.15 28.07 -1.16
C GLU A 88 2.63 28.32 -2.58
N LYS A 89 2.63 29.60 -3.00
CA LYS A 89 2.23 30.03 -4.35
C LYS A 89 0.87 29.48 -4.80
N LYS A 90 -0.16 29.58 -3.94
CA LYS A 90 -1.52 29.05 -4.15
C LYS A 90 -1.61 27.53 -4.28
N ARG A 91 -0.62 26.79 -3.77
CA ARG A 91 -0.63 25.34 -3.60
C ARG A 91 -0.42 25.03 -2.13
N TYR A 92 -0.80 23.84 -1.70
CA TYR A 92 -0.66 23.42 -0.31
C TYR A 92 0.25 22.21 -0.20
N LEU A 93 1.38 22.37 0.48
CA LEU A 93 2.22 21.26 0.89
C LEU A 93 1.60 20.63 2.13
N VAL A 94 1.19 19.37 2.03
CA VAL A 94 0.58 18.64 3.15
C VAL A 94 1.45 17.45 3.51
N LYS A 95 1.81 17.37 4.80
CA LYS A 95 2.43 16.20 5.40
C LYS A 95 1.35 15.35 6.07
N PHE A 96 1.33 14.07 5.73
CA PHE A 96 0.46 13.07 6.30
C PHE A 96 1.27 12.10 7.13
N LYS A 97 0.75 11.73 8.30
CA LYS A 97 1.13 10.54 9.03
C LYS A 97 0.10 9.47 8.73
N MET A 98 0.55 8.28 8.38
CA MET A 98 -0.30 7.15 8.05
C MET A 98 0.11 5.93 8.86
N ALA A 99 -0.87 5.19 9.36
CA ALA A 99 -0.66 3.96 10.09
C ALA A 99 -1.73 2.93 9.69
N CYS A 100 -1.36 1.66 9.73
CA CYS A 100 -2.25 0.54 9.50
C CYS A 100 -2.12 -0.40 10.70
N PHE A 101 -3.25 -0.80 11.26
CA PHE A 101 -3.35 -1.61 12.46
C PHE A 101 -4.08 -2.93 12.18
N SER A 102 -3.59 -4.01 12.77
CA SER A 102 -4.27 -5.32 12.85
C SER A 102 -4.47 -5.67 14.31
N ASN A 103 -5.70 -5.97 14.73
CA ASN A 103 -6.02 -6.28 16.13
C ASN A 103 -5.36 -5.28 17.12
N SER A 104 -5.44 -3.99 16.79
CA SER A 104 -4.83 -2.88 17.54
C SER A 104 -3.29 -2.84 17.59
N SER A 105 -2.59 -3.71 16.84
CA SER A 105 -1.13 -3.68 16.68
C SER A 105 -0.74 -2.97 15.39
N THR A 106 0.23 -2.05 15.45
CA THR A 106 0.74 -1.36 14.25
C THR A 106 1.46 -2.34 13.34
N VAL A 107 0.97 -2.48 12.10
CA VAL A 107 1.56 -3.33 11.06
C VAL A 107 2.46 -2.51 10.15
N ILE A 108 1.98 -1.33 9.74
CA ILE A 108 2.70 -0.39 8.87
C ILE A 108 2.48 1.01 9.42
N ALA A 109 3.55 1.81 9.50
CA ALA A 109 3.45 3.23 9.78
C ALA A 109 4.44 4.00 8.90
N GLY A 110 4.06 5.20 8.50
CA GLY A 110 4.86 6.03 7.62
C GLY A 110 4.41 7.47 7.58
N GLU A 111 5.21 8.29 6.92
CA GLU A 111 4.87 9.66 6.59
C GLU A 111 4.91 9.85 5.08
N ALA A 112 3.98 10.65 4.56
CA ALA A 112 3.93 11.02 3.15
C ALA A 112 3.80 12.54 3.04
N MET A 113 4.36 13.13 1.99
CA MET A 113 4.20 14.54 1.69
C MET A 113 3.63 14.68 0.28
N THR A 114 2.63 15.55 0.11
CA THR A 114 2.00 15.80 -1.18
C THR A 114 1.74 17.29 -1.40
N ILE A 115 1.53 17.67 -2.65
CA ILE A 115 1.18 19.04 -3.06
C ILE A 115 -0.27 19.02 -3.54
N LEU A 116 -1.16 19.68 -2.81
CA LEU A 116 -2.57 19.81 -3.18
C LEU A 116 -2.81 21.14 -3.90
N PRO A 117 -3.58 21.14 -5.01
CA PRO A 117 -3.94 22.37 -5.71
C PRO A 117 -4.95 23.22 -4.92
N THR A 118 -5.79 22.59 -4.09
CA THR A 118 -6.81 23.24 -3.24
C THR A 118 -7.03 22.44 -1.96
N LEU A 119 -7.40 23.12 -0.88
CA LEU A 119 -7.91 22.48 0.35
C LEU A 119 -9.44 22.51 0.31
N ALA A 120 -10.06 21.47 -0.24
CA ALA A 120 -11.49 21.25 -0.03
C ALA A 120 -11.65 20.57 1.33
N ALA A 121 -11.95 21.35 2.38
CA ALA A 121 -12.32 20.81 3.68
C ALA A 121 -13.80 20.40 3.62
N GLU A 122 -14.08 19.12 3.42
CA GLU A 122 -15.41 18.58 3.69
C GLU A 122 -15.46 18.23 5.18
N GLN A 123 -16.38 18.84 5.92
CA GLN A 123 -16.64 18.49 7.32
C GLN A 123 -17.09 17.04 7.37
N ALA A 124 -16.19 16.14 7.76
CA ALA A 124 -16.54 14.77 8.06
C ALA A 124 -17.51 14.78 9.25
N ASN A 125 -18.79 14.56 8.96
CA ASN A 125 -19.79 14.31 9.99
C ASN A 125 -19.31 13.13 10.84
N THR A 126 -19.13 13.39 12.13
CA THR A 126 -18.94 12.41 13.18
C THR A 126 -20.12 11.44 13.15
N TRP A 127 -19.87 10.18 12.80
CA TRP A 127 -20.82 9.10 13.05
C TRP A 127 -20.76 8.78 14.54
N GLU A 128 -21.77 9.23 15.29
CA GLU A 128 -22.12 8.71 16.62
C GLU A 128 -22.53 7.23 16.57
#